data_AF-A0A2G3ALI1-F1
#
_entry.id   AF-A0A2G3ALI1-F1
#
_cell.length_a   1.000
_cell.length_b   1.000
_cell.length_c   1.000
_cell.angle_alpha   90.00
_cell.angle_beta   90.00
_cell.angle_gamma   90.00
#
_symmetry.space_group_name_H-M   'P 1'
#
loop_
_entity.id
_entity.type
_entity.pdbx_description
1 polymer ?
#
loop_
_entity_poly.entity_id
_entity_poly.type
_entity_poly.pdbx_seq_one_letter_code
_entity_poly.pdbx_strand_id
1 'polypeptide(L)'
;MEYAIRWCEQAARVKRPIKESKIVEVFIQAQDEIYYQHLLPTLGKPFIGVLKMGEMIEDGIKTSRIVSFATLKMTTQEIQKGSGSVGGKKNEEDASAIIVGQQA
;
A
#
# COMPACT_ATOMS: atom_id res chain seq x y z
N MET A 1 -39.19 -29.48 2.73
CA MET A 1 -38.14 -28.64 3.38
C MET A 1 -36.71 -29.10 3.06
N GLU A 2 -36.56 -30.29 2.48
CA GLU A 2 -35.34 -31.02 2.16
C GLU A 2 -34.29 -30.19 1.40
N TYR A 3 -34.69 -29.26 0.53
CA TYR A 3 -33.73 -28.43 -0.21
C TYR A 3 -32.93 -27.53 0.74
N ALA A 4 -33.61 -26.82 1.65
CA ALA A 4 -32.96 -25.95 2.63
C ALA A 4 -32.17 -26.77 3.66
N ILE A 5 -32.72 -27.89 4.14
CA ILE A 5 -32.04 -28.80 5.07
C ILE A 5 -30.74 -29.33 4.43
N ARG A 6 -30.79 -29.81 3.19
CA ARG A 6 -29.62 -30.32 2.45
C ARG A 6 -28.59 -29.22 2.16
N TRP A 7 -29.02 -27.98 1.94
CA TRP A 7 -28.10 -26.83 1.85
C TRP A 7 -27.40 -26.54 3.18
N CYS A 8 -28.13 -26.56 4.30
CA CYS A 8 -27.56 -26.42 5.64
C CYS A 8 -26.61 -27.58 5.99
N GLU A 9 -26.96 -28.83 5.64
CA GLU A 9 -26.08 -29.98 5.80
C GLU A 9 -24.81 -29.85 4.96
N GLN A 10 -24.90 -29.42 3.70
CA GLN A 10 -23.71 -29.21 2.88
C GLN A 10 -22.84 -28.08 3.41
N ALA A 11 -23.44 -26.95 3.84
CA ALA A 11 -22.70 -25.87 4.50
C ALA A 11 -22.02 -26.35 5.80
N ALA A 12 -22.67 -27.18 6.61
CA ALA A 12 -22.08 -27.78 7.82
C ALA A 12 -21.00 -28.83 7.50
N ARG A 13 -21.08 -29.50 6.33
CA ARG A 13 -20.04 -30.40 5.81
C ARG A 13 -18.81 -29.66 5.27
N VAL A 14 -18.89 -28.36 4.99
CA VAL A 14 -17.69 -27.49 4.81
C VAL A 14 -17.04 -27.28 6.18
N LYS A 15 -16.47 -28.37 6.72
CA LYS A 15 -16.14 -28.53 8.13
C LYS A 15 -14.82 -27.86 8.50
N ARG A 16 -14.82 -26.54 8.44
CA ARG A 16 -14.09 -25.70 9.38
C ARG A 16 -14.89 -24.43 9.61
N PRO A 17 -15.47 -24.22 10.80
CA PRO A 17 -15.80 -22.87 11.23
C PRO A 17 -14.53 -22.05 11.07
N ILE A 18 -14.54 -21.06 10.16
CA ILE A 18 -13.37 -20.23 9.93
C ILE A 18 -13.10 -19.53 11.27
N LYS A 19 -11.92 -19.77 11.85
CA LYS A 19 -11.53 -19.14 13.11
C LYS A 19 -11.67 -17.63 12.94
N GLU A 20 -12.21 -16.94 13.93
CA GLU A 20 -12.40 -15.48 13.88
C GLU A 20 -11.10 -14.75 13.49
N SER A 21 -9.95 -15.22 13.98
CA SER A 21 -8.63 -14.70 13.57
C SER A 21 -8.36 -14.78 12.06
N LYS A 22 -8.84 -15.83 11.37
CA LYS A 22 -8.72 -15.98 9.91
C LYS A 22 -9.78 -15.17 9.15
N ILE A 23 -10.96 -14.93 9.74
CA ILE A 23 -11.93 -13.96 9.21
C ILE A 23 -11.32 -12.56 9.26
N VAL A 24 -10.75 -12.16 10.40
CA VAL A 24 -10.04 -10.89 10.58
C VAL A 24 -8.87 -10.74 9.61
N GLU A 25 -8.02 -11.76 9.48
CA GLU A 25 -6.88 -11.74 8.55
C GLU A 25 -7.32 -11.51 7.09
N VAL A 26 -8.31 -12.27 6.61
CA VAL A 26 -8.84 -12.14 5.24
C VAL A 26 -9.57 -10.81 5.05
N PHE A 27 -10.33 -10.36 6.06
CA PHE A 27 -11.02 -9.06 6.02
C PHE A 27 -10.03 -7.91 5.86
N ILE A 28 -8.93 -7.89 6.64
CA ILE A 28 -7.89 -6.85 6.54
C ILE A 28 -7.21 -6.91 5.16
N GLN A 29 -6.81 -8.11 4.71
CA GLN A 29 -6.13 -8.31 3.42
C GLN A 29 -6.97 -7.92 2.19
N ALA A 30 -8.30 -7.89 2.30
CA ALA A 30 -9.20 -7.55 1.21
C ALA A 30 -9.50 -6.04 1.07
N GLN A 31 -9.02 -5.20 1.98
CA GLN A 31 -9.24 -3.75 1.94
C GLN A 31 -8.19 -3.02 1.09
N ASP A 32 -8.55 -1.83 0.59
CA ASP A 32 -7.61 -0.92 -0.07
C ASP A 32 -6.46 -0.50 0.87
N GLU A 33 -5.31 -0.14 0.28
CA GLU A 33 -4.04 0.16 0.97
C GLU A 33 -4.19 1.04 2.23
N ILE A 34 -5.02 2.09 2.18
CA ILE A 34 -5.27 3.00 3.30
C ILE A 34 -5.84 2.25 4.50
N TYR A 35 -6.91 1.47 4.27
CA TYR A 35 -7.57 0.68 5.29
C TYR A 35 -6.70 -0.49 5.73
N TYR A 36 -6.00 -1.16 4.79
CA TYR A 36 -5.04 -2.22 5.12
C TYR A 36 -3.98 -1.73 6.12
N GLN A 37 -3.31 -0.61 5.82
CA GLN A 37 -2.26 -0.05 6.70
C GLN A 37 -2.79 0.33 8.08
N HIS A 38 -3.98 0.93 8.18
CA HIS A 38 -4.57 1.34 9.46
C HIS A 38 -5.24 0.20 10.24
N LEU A 39 -5.69 -0.87 9.58
CA LEU A 39 -6.31 -2.04 10.22
C LEU A 39 -5.29 -3.14 10.56
N LEU A 40 -4.12 -3.21 9.92
CA LEU A 40 -3.10 -4.21 10.20
C LEU A 40 -2.71 -4.34 11.70
N PRO A 41 -2.62 -3.24 12.50
CA PRO A 41 -2.38 -3.33 13.95
C PRO A 41 -3.52 -4.00 14.76
N THR A 42 -4.69 -4.21 14.15
CA THR A 42 -5.85 -4.89 14.76
C THR A 42 -5.86 -6.40 14.52
N LEU A 43 -4.85 -6.95 13.82
CA LEU A 43 -4.73 -8.39 13.60
C LEU A 43 -4.73 -9.14 14.95
N GLY A 44 -5.56 -10.17 15.05
CA GLY A 44 -5.74 -10.96 16.28
C GLY A 44 -6.62 -10.32 17.35
N LYS A 45 -7.18 -9.12 17.12
CA LYS A 45 -8.31 -8.61 17.91
C LYS A 45 -9.61 -9.33 17.50
N PRO A 46 -10.64 -9.38 18.36
CA PRO A 46 -11.99 -9.78 17.95
C PRO A 46 -12.49 -8.92 16.80
N PHE A 47 -13.32 -9.48 15.92
CA PHE A 47 -13.82 -8.83 14.70
C PHE A 47 -14.56 -7.52 15.01
N ILE A 48 -15.30 -7.46 16.13
CA ILE A 48 -15.95 -6.23 16.61
C ILE A 48 -14.96 -5.09 16.95
N GLY A 49 -13.72 -5.42 17.34
CA GLY A 49 -12.66 -4.43 17.55
C GLY A 49 -12.10 -3.88 16.23
N VAL A 50 -12.03 -4.73 15.20
CA VAL A 50 -11.63 -4.36 13.84
C VAL A 50 -12.67 -3.42 13.21
N LEU A 51 -13.96 -3.73 13.37
CA LEU A 51 -15.07 -2.87 12.88
C LEU A 51 -15.03 -1.46 13.51
N LYS A 52 -14.83 -1.36 14.83
CA LYS A 52 -14.69 -0.06 15.52
C LYS A 52 -13.50 0.75 15.02
N MET A 53 -12.38 0.10 14.70
CA MET A 53 -11.24 0.78 14.09
C MET A 53 -11.58 1.26 12.67
N GLY A 54 -12.34 0.48 11.90
CA GLY A 54 -12.86 0.87 10.58
C GLY A 54 -13.70 2.15 10.63
N GLU A 55 -14.64 2.24 11.58
CA GLU A 55 -15.46 3.44 11.83
C GLU A 55 -14.61 4.67 12.18
N MET A 56 -13.59 4.50 13.04
CA MET A 56 -12.64 5.57 13.38
C MET A 56 -11.80 6.02 12.20
N ILE A 57 -11.44 5.11 11.28
CA ILE A 57 -10.71 5.43 10.04
C ILE A 57 -11.62 6.22 9.09
N GLU A 58 -12.88 5.80 8.92
CA GLU A 58 -13.85 6.49 8.05
C GLU A 58 -14.15 7.92 8.54
N ASP A 59 -14.38 8.12 9.85
CA ASP A 59 -14.51 9.48 10.42
C ASP A 59 -13.22 10.28 10.26
N GLY A 60 -12.04 9.66 10.45
CA GLY A 60 -10.75 10.28 10.24
C GLY A 60 -10.53 10.76 8.80
N ILE A 61 -10.97 9.99 7.81
CA ILE A 61 -10.93 10.37 6.38
C ILE A 61 -11.93 11.49 6.11
N LYS A 62 -13.18 11.35 6.57
CA LYS A 62 -14.26 12.34 6.39
C LYS A 62 -13.93 13.71 6.99
N THR A 63 -13.21 13.72 8.12
CA THR A 63 -12.74 14.93 8.81
C THR A 63 -11.36 15.41 8.34
N SER A 64 -10.81 14.81 7.28
CA SER A 64 -9.47 15.10 6.72
C SER A 64 -8.31 14.97 7.71
N ARG A 65 -8.50 14.29 8.86
CA ARG A 65 -7.44 13.99 9.83
C ARG A 65 -6.55 12.84 9.35
N ILE A 66 -7.13 11.88 8.64
CA ILE A 66 -6.43 10.82 7.92
C ILE A 66 -6.37 11.23 6.45
N VAL A 67 -5.38 12.06 6.11
CA VAL A 67 -5.00 12.26 4.71
C VAL A 67 -4.38 10.95 4.22
N SER A 68 -4.98 10.35 3.20
CA SER A 68 -4.41 9.17 2.53
C SER A 68 -2.94 9.42 2.20
N PHE A 69 -2.05 8.65 2.80
CA PHE A 69 -0.62 8.72 2.49
C PHE A 69 -0.37 8.36 1.02
N ALA A 70 -1.27 7.59 0.38
CA ALA A 70 -1.25 7.35 -1.05
C ALA A 70 -1.56 8.62 -1.87
N THR A 71 -2.49 9.49 -1.45
CA THR A 71 -2.73 10.79 -2.09
C THR A 71 -1.50 11.69 -1.97
N LEU A 72 -0.94 11.82 -0.75
CA LEU A 72 0.28 12.60 -0.51
C LEU A 72 1.47 12.07 -1.32
N LYS A 73 1.65 10.75 -1.38
CA LYS A 73 2.69 10.07 -2.16
C LYS A 73 2.47 10.22 -3.66
N MET A 74 1.23 10.20 -4.15
CA MET A 74 0.91 10.37 -5.56
C MET A 74 1.23 11.79 -6.01
N THR A 75 0.78 12.82 -5.27
CA THR A 75 1.18 14.22 -5.51
C THR A 75 2.70 14.40 -5.43
N THR A 76 3.37 13.76 -4.45
CA THR A 76 4.84 13.83 -4.33
C THR A 76 5.56 13.17 -5.51
N GLN A 77 5.09 12.01 -5.99
CA GLN A 77 5.65 11.36 -7.18
C GLN A 77 5.35 12.12 -8.47
N GLU A 78 4.19 12.75 -8.58
CA GLU A 78 3.83 13.57 -9.74
C GLU A 78 4.73 14.82 -9.82
N ILE A 79 4.95 15.50 -8.70
CA ILE A 79 5.89 16.63 -8.59
C ILE A 79 7.33 16.19 -8.94
N GLN A 80 7.78 15.02 -8.45
CA GLN A 80 9.11 14.51 -8.79
C GLN A 80 9.24 14.09 -10.27
N LYS A 81 8.20 13.52 -10.88
CA LYS A 81 8.18 13.13 -12.30
C LYS A 81 8.06 14.33 -13.25
N GLY A 82 7.49 15.44 -12.79
CA GLY A 82 7.51 16.72 -13.51
C GLY A 82 8.87 17.41 -13.54
N SER A 83 9.77 17.09 -12.61
CA SER A 83 11.15 17.61 -12.58
C SER A 83 12.07 16.84 -13.54
N GLY A 84 11.76 16.92 -14.83
CA GLY A 84 12.56 16.34 -15.91
C GLY A 84 13.92 17.02 -16.03
N SER A 85 14.94 16.40 -15.44
CA SER A 85 16.39 16.58 -15.68
C SER A 85 16.80 17.81 -16.51
N VAL A 86 17.36 18.83 -15.84
CA VAL A 86 18.16 19.87 -16.51
C VAL A 86 19.33 19.17 -17.22
N GLY A 87 19.31 19.20 -18.55
CA GLY A 87 20.05 18.27 -19.38
C GLY A 87 21.57 18.36 -19.25
N GLY A 88 22.19 17.29 -18.78
CA GLY A 88 23.63 17.05 -18.97
C GLY A 88 23.93 16.70 -20.43
N LYS A 89 24.37 17.69 -21.22
CA LYS A 89 24.95 17.50 -22.56
C LYS A 89 26.04 18.54 -22.84
N LYS A 90 27.30 18.15 -22.62
CA LYS A 90 28.50 18.75 -23.25
C LYS A 90 29.57 17.67 -23.37
N ASN A 91 29.64 17.06 -24.54
CA ASN A 91 30.75 16.19 -24.93
C ASN A 91 31.69 17.04 -25.80
N GLU A 92 33.01 16.84 -25.62
CA GLU A 92 34.03 16.60 -26.68
C GLU A 92 34.14 17.63 -27.84
N GLU A 93 35.26 18.32 -28.07
CA GLU A 93 36.42 17.98 -28.94
C GLU A 93 37.37 19.23 -28.92
N ASP A 94 38.65 19.27 -29.31
CA ASP A 94 39.83 18.37 -29.22
C ASP A 94 41.10 19.28 -29.20
N ALA A 95 42.25 18.80 -28.71
CA ALA A 95 43.58 19.28 -29.13
C ALA A 95 44.72 18.36 -28.66
N SER A 96 45.31 17.59 -29.60
CA SER A 96 46.45 16.71 -29.36
C SER A 96 47.84 17.39 -29.45
N ALA A 97 48.73 17.06 -28.49
CA ALA A 97 50.22 17.02 -28.60
C ALA A 97 50.98 18.36 -28.91
N ILE A 98 52.31 18.55 -28.75
CA ILE A 98 53.48 17.66 -28.52
C ILE A 98 54.68 18.47 -27.86
N ILE A 99 55.55 17.77 -27.10
CA ILE A 99 57.04 17.92 -27.03
C ILE A 99 57.79 19.06 -26.24
N VAL A 100 58.53 18.60 -25.21
CA VAL A 100 59.94 18.88 -24.76
C VAL A 100 60.42 20.24 -24.22
N GLY A 101 61.07 20.16 -23.04
CA GLY A 101 62.28 20.92 -22.66
C GLY A 101 62.11 21.91 -21.50
N GLN A 102 63.08 22.14 -20.60
CA GLN A 102 64.26 21.36 -20.20
C GLN A 102 64.68 21.81 -18.77
N GLN A 103 65.48 21.00 -18.08
CA GLN A 103 65.96 21.18 -16.71
C GLN A 103 66.88 22.40 -16.52
N ALA A 104 66.79 23.04 -15.34
CA ALA A 104 67.86 23.78 -14.68
C ALA A 104 67.71 23.63 -13.15
#